data_AF-A0A497PNR1-F1
#
_entry.id   AF-A0A497PNR1-F1
#
_cell.length_a   1.000
_cell.length_b   1.000
_cell.length_c   1.000
_cell.angle_alpha   90.00
_cell.angle_beta   90.00
_cell.angle_gamma   90.00
#
_symmetry.space_group_name_H-M   'P 1'
#
loop_
_entity.id
_entity.type
_entity.pdbx_description
1 polymer ?
#
loop_
_entity_poly.entity_id
_entity_poly.type
_entity_poly.pdbx_seq_one_letter_code
_entity_poly.pdbx_strand_id
1 'polypeptide(L)' 'MIYVALDYSEKILDIVMARSYELAQVYWQGKGVIAHHAREIKPSDLENHITGVIPIASTREVHAHEIKHGAVLRVLTKP' A
#
# COMPACT_ATOMS: atom_id res chain seq x y z
N MET A 1 9.29 -2.88 14.04
CA MET A 1 9.58 -2.82 12.60
C MET A 1 8.29 -2.62 11.85
N ILE A 2 8.33 -1.96 10.71
CA ILE A 2 7.14 -1.84 9.85
C ILE A 2 7.23 -2.93 8.79
N TYR A 3 6.13 -3.64 8.57
CA TYR A 3 5.98 -4.64 7.54
C TYR A 3 4.87 -4.21 6.59
N VAL A 4 5.14 -4.29 5.30
CA VAL A 4 4.24 -3.92 4.22
C VAL A 4 3.87 -5.18 3.46
N ALA A 5 2.60 -5.59 3.52
CA ALA A 5 2.08 -6.71 2.76
C ALA A 5 1.85 -6.28 1.30
N LEU A 6 2.36 -7.08 0.36
CA LEU A 6 2.29 -6.82 -1.06
C LEU A 6 1.65 -8.00 -1.80
N ASP A 7 0.89 -7.72 -2.85
CA ASP A 7 0.38 -8.74 -3.77
C ASP A 7 1.40 -9.12 -4.86
N TYR A 8 0.97 -9.91 -5.83
CA TYR A 8 1.79 -10.33 -6.98
C TYR A 8 2.18 -9.18 -7.92
N SER A 9 1.45 -8.06 -7.88
CA SER A 9 1.69 -6.86 -8.70
C SER A 9 2.40 -5.77 -7.92
N GLU A 10 3.03 -6.10 -6.79
CA GLU A 10 3.69 -5.17 -5.87
C GLU A 10 2.75 -4.08 -5.32
N LYS A 11 1.43 -4.32 -5.34
CA LYS A 11 0.46 -3.41 -4.74
C LYS A 11 0.38 -3.65 -3.24
N ILE A 12 0.36 -2.56 -2.48
CA ILE A 12 0.20 -2.59 -1.02
C ILE A 12 -1.21 -3.08 -0.66
N LEU A 13 -1.25 -4.17 0.11
CA LEU A 13 -2.46 -4.75 0.66
C LEU A 13 -2.74 -4.23 2.08
N ASP A 14 -1.70 -4.17 2.92
CA ASP A 14 -1.81 -3.72 4.31
C ASP A 14 -0.43 -3.30 4.85
N ILE A 15 -0.39 -2.47 5.88
CA ILE A 15 0.84 -2.00 6.53
C ILE A 15 0.68 -2.15 8.04
N VAL A 16 1.61 -2.83 8.69
CA VAL A 16 1.56 -3.06 10.14
C VAL A 16 2.90 -2.81 10.80
N MET A 17 2.86 -2.39 12.06
CA MET A 17 4.04 -2.35 12.91
C MET A 17 4.05 -3.56 13.83
N ALA A 18 5.09 -4.39 13.76
CA ALA A 18 5.21 -5.60 14.56
C ALA A 18 6.63 -5.82 15.11
N ARG A 19 6.74 -6.73 16.08
CA ARG A 19 8.02 -7.15 16.68
C ARG A 19 8.76 -8.20 15.84
N SER A 20 8.06 -8.92 14.98
CA SER A 20 8.66 -9.88 14.05
C SER A 20 7.77 -10.03 12.82
N TYR A 21 8.33 -10.63 11.77
CA TYR A 21 7.62 -10.91 10.53
C TYR A 21 6.49 -11.93 10.74
N GLU A 22 6.72 -12.96 11.55
CA GLU A 22 5.75 -14.03 11.83
C GLU A 22 4.49 -13.46 12.51
N LEU A 23 4.65 -12.52 13.45
CA LEU A 23 3.51 -11.86 14.08
C LEU A 23 2.71 -11.01 13.08
N ALA A 24 3.39 -10.32 12.16
CA ALA A 24 2.71 -9.59 11.10
C ALA A 24 1.92 -10.54 10.17
N GLN A 25 2.52 -11.68 9.80
CA GLN A 25 1.85 -12.70 8.99
C GLN A 25 0.61 -13.28 9.66
N VAL A 26 0.70 -13.67 10.94
CA VAL A 26 -0.44 -14.20 11.70
C VAL A 26 -1.56 -13.16 11.78
N TYR A 27 -1.22 -11.89 12.02
CA TYR A 27 -2.21 -10.80 12.03
C TYR A 27 -2.92 -10.65 10.67
N TRP A 28 -2.17 -10.65 9.56
CA TRP A 28 -2.75 -10.57 8.22
C TRP A 28 -3.64 -11.76 7.90
N GLN A 29 -3.20 -12.98 8.22
CA GLN A 29 -4.01 -14.19 8.06
C GLN A 29 -5.32 -14.09 8.84
N GLY A 30 -5.29 -13.60 10.09
CA GLY A 30 -6.48 -13.37 10.90
C GLY A 30 -7.46 -12.35 10.30
N LYS A 31 -6.95 -11.38 9.52
CA LYS A 31 -7.76 -10.41 8.75
C LYS A 31 -8.21 -10.93 7.38
N GLY A 32 -7.77 -12.11 6.94
CA GLY A 32 -7.99 -12.61 5.57
C GLY A 32 -7.14 -11.89 4.51
N VAL A 33 -6.05 -11.23 4.91
CA VAL A 33 -5.08 -10.62 3.97
C VAL A 33 -4.04 -11.68 3.62
N ILE A 34 -3.98 -12.05 2.33
CA ILE A 34 -3.00 -13.01 1.80
C ILE A 34 -1.91 -12.21 1.09
N ALA A 35 -0.82 -11.92 1.80
CA ALA A 35 0.35 -11.29 1.21
C ALA A 35 1.11 -12.32 0.36
N HIS A 36 1.48 -11.96 -0.88
CA HIS A 36 2.39 -12.77 -1.69
C HIS A 36 3.82 -12.67 -1.14
N HIS A 37 4.23 -11.45 -0.79
CA HIS A 37 5.48 -11.18 -0.11
C HIS A 37 5.30 -9.95 0.79
N ALA A 38 6.30 -9.69 1.63
CA ALA A 38 6.29 -8.50 2.47
C ALA A 38 7.63 -7.78 2.42
N ARG A 39 7.57 -6.45 2.47
CA ARG A 39 8.73 -5.59 2.66
C ARG A 39 8.86 -5.24 4.13
N GLU A 40 10.08 -5.33 4.65
CA GLU A 40 10.43 -4.88 6.00
C GLU A 40 11.08 -3.50 5.94
N ILE A 41 10.69 -2.62 6.86
CA ILE A 41 11.29 -1.30 7.08
C ILE A 41 11.78 -1.21 8.52
N LYS A 42 13.08 -0.97 8.66
CA LYS A 42 13.83 -0.92 9.92
C LYS A 42 14.25 0.52 10.22
N PRO A 43 14.45 0.86 11.51
CA PRO A 43 15.03 2.15 11.89
C PRO A 43 16.38 2.43 11.20
N SER A 44 17.20 1.40 11.00
CA SER A 44 18.49 1.51 10.30
C SER A 44 18.37 1.98 8.84
N ASP A 45 17.20 1.80 8.22
CA ASP A 45 16.97 2.28 6.86
C ASP A 45 16.89 3.82 6.80
N LEU A 46 16.54 4.46 7.93
CA LEU A 46 16.50 5.92 8.05
C LEU A 46 17.88 6.53 8.28
N GLU A 47 18.81 5.78 8.89
CA GLU A 47 20.15 6.28 9.25
C GLU A 47 20.96 6.72 8.02
N ASN A 48 20.71 6.11 6.85
CA ASN A 48 21.38 6.44 5.59
C ASN A 48 20.52 7.31 4.64
N HIS A 49 19.36 7.80 5.10
CA HIS A 49 18.43 8.52 4.24
C HIS A 49 18.61 10.04 4.35
N ILE A 50 18.85 10.71 3.21
CA ILE A 50 19.17 12.16 3.14
C ILE A 50 18.14 13.04 3.88
N THR A 51 16.85 12.71 3.78
CA THR A 51 15.76 13.48 4.41
C THR A 51 15.24 12.85 5.70
N GLY A 52 15.67 11.63 6.05
CA GLY A 52 15.06 10.87 7.13
C GLY A 52 13.59 10.49 6.92
N VAL A 53 13.08 10.51 5.68
CA VAL A 53 11.69 10.15 5.34
C VAL A 53 11.67 9.07 4.27
N ILE A 54 11.15 7.89 4.60
CA ILE A 54 10.92 6.80 3.65
C ILE A 54 9.42 6.74 3.33
N PRO A 55 9.00 7.04 2.09
CA PRO A 55 7.60 6.88 1.72
C PRO A 55 7.23 5.39 1.71
N ILE A 56 6.19 5.03 2.46
CA ILE A 56 5.68 3.65 2.52
C ILE A 56 4.62 3.43 1.45
N ALA A 57 3.74 4.40 1.26
CA ALA A 57 2.73 4.44 0.21
C ALA A 57 2.63 5.87 -0.33
N SER A 58 2.45 6.00 -1.63
CA SER A 58 2.29 7.30 -2.29
C SER A 58 1.01 7.31 -3.10
N THR A 59 0.21 8.35 -2.95
CA THR A 59 -0.96 8.58 -3.80
C THR A 59 -0.53 9.31 -5.05
N ARG A 60 -0.97 8.84 -6.22
CA ARG A 60 -0.89 9.62 -7.47
C ARG A 60 -2.24 10.28 -7.70
N GLU A 61 -2.23 11.59 -7.91
CA GLU A 61 -3.43 12.31 -8.32
C GLU A 61 -3.75 11.94 -9.78
N VAL A 62 -4.90 11.30 -10.00
CA VAL A 62 -5.39 10.98 -11.35
C VAL A 62 -6.25 12.14 -11.79
N HIS A 63 -5.76 12.94 -12.73
CA HIS A 63 -6.56 13.99 -13.34
C HIS A 63 -7.71 13.33 -14.10
N ALA A 64 -8.95 13.75 -13.82
CA ALA A 64 -10.19 13.14 -14.32
C ALA A 64 -10.31 13.03 -15.85
N HIS A 65 -9.39 13.65 -16.61
CA HIS A 65 -9.32 13.56 -18.07
C HIS A 65 -8.79 12.21 -18.60
N GLU A 66 -8.14 11.39 -17.78
CA GLU A 66 -7.61 10.07 -18.19
C GLU A 66 -8.58 8.91 -17.95
N ILE A 67 -9.77 9.14 -17.39
CA ILE A 67 -10.85 8.14 -17.40
C ILE A 67 -11.56 8.19 -18.76
N LYS A 68 -10.81 7.88 -19.83
CA LYS A 68 -11.39 7.42 -21.09
C LYS A 68 -10.98 5.96 -21.21
N HIS A 69 -11.96 5.12 -21.53
CA HIS A 69 -11.93 3.65 -21.61
C HIS A 69 -12.28 2.94 -20.29
N GLY A 70 -13.57 2.95 -19.91
CA GLY A 70 -14.09 1.89 -19.04
C GLY A 70 -15.46 2.07 -18.40
N ALA A 71 -15.93 3.28 -18.14
CA ALA A 71 -17.25 3.47 -17.51
C ALA A 71 -17.89 4.79 -17.93
N VAL A 72 -18.94 4.69 -18.75
CA VAL A 72 -19.84 5.81 -19.05
C VAL A 72 -20.70 6.07 -17.83
N LEU A 73 -20.26 6.96 -16.95
CA LEU A 73 -21.16 7.59 -15.98
C LEU A 73 -21.92 8.70 -16.70
N ARG A 74 -23.13 8.37 -17.19
CA ARG A 74 -24.12 9.39 -17.56
C ARG A 74 -24.48 10.16 -16.29
N VAL A 75 -23.87 11.33 -16.11
CA VAL A 75 -24.42 12.33 -15.19
C VAL A 75 -25.65 12.91 -15.87
N LEU A 76 -26.82 12.38 -15.50
CA LEU A 76 -28.11 12.97 -15.84
C LEU A 76 -28.26 14.24 -15.01
N THR A 77 -27.88 15.39 -15.57
CA THR A 77 -28.46 16.65 -15.14
C THR A 77 -29.79 16.83 -15.86
N LYS A 78 -30.88 16.87 -15.09
CA LYS A 78 -32.22 17.28 -15.49
C LYS A 78 -32.73 18.28 -14.45
N PRO A 79 -33.68 19.14 -14.82
CA PRO A 79 -33.79 19.99 -16.00
C PRO A 79 -33.27 21.41 -15.74
#